data_AF-A0A9N8EB63-F1
#
_entry.id   AF-A0A9N8EB63-F1
#
_cell.length_a   1.000
_cell.length_b   1.000
_cell.length_c   1.000
_cell.angle_alpha   90.00
_cell.angle_beta   90.00
_cell.angle_gamma   90.00
#
_symmetry.space_group_name_H-M   'P 1'
#
loop_
_entity.id
_entity.type
_entity.pdbx_description
1 polymer ?
#
loop_
_entity_poly.entity_id
_entity_poly.type
_entity_poly.pdbx_seq_one_letter_code
_entity_poly.pdbx_strand_id
1 'polypeptide(L)'
;MKINSTSLQSSMLVLLSLLGLYATPALGQRWQEEHQQLNVNRNKWKSQSIQNYQYTYQKLGPNPQNIAYPWTVIVRGGANANANDGNNNPIYWATPPTMDTFFGIIQDAIINNAQRISVGYSQQGYPTNIYIQKSNGEVYDVTISGFQSQRLRKRNLQNQRWQQEHQQLNASRNKWKSQNIQNYEYKYQKFGPNHQNIVYPWTVIVRGFNANANDGNNNPIYWASPPTMDTFFGIIQDAIINNAQRITVSYSQQGYPTNIYIQKSNGEVYDVGVSAFVSQ
;
A
#
# COMPACT_ATOMS: atom_id res chain seq x y z
N MET A 1 77.00 -16.34 -1.83
CA MET A 1 75.53 -16.42 -2.01
C MET A 1 75.29 -16.76 -3.47
N LYS A 2 74.70 -17.92 -3.75
CA LYS A 2 74.75 -18.60 -5.06
C LYS A 2 73.90 -17.86 -6.13
N ILE A 3 74.51 -17.69 -7.29
CA ILE A 3 73.90 -17.36 -8.58
C ILE A 3 73.48 -18.69 -9.25
N ASN A 4 72.41 -18.68 -10.05
CA ASN A 4 72.04 -19.59 -11.18
C ASN A 4 70.51 -19.76 -11.23
N SER A 5 69.81 -19.98 -12.35
CA SER A 5 69.96 -19.70 -13.79
C SER A 5 68.67 -20.27 -14.43
N THR A 6 68.04 -19.49 -15.31
CA THR A 6 67.17 -19.89 -16.45
C THR A 6 66.85 -21.37 -16.72
N SER A 7 65.57 -21.68 -17.00
CA SER A 7 65.20 -22.62 -18.09
C SER A 7 63.84 -22.28 -18.72
N LEU A 8 63.88 -21.99 -20.02
CA LEU A 8 62.75 -21.94 -20.97
C LEU A 8 62.35 -23.36 -21.40
N GLN A 9 61.06 -23.68 -21.41
CA GLN A 9 60.42 -24.65 -22.34
C GLN A 9 58.95 -24.20 -22.52
N SER A 10 58.60 -23.62 -23.67
CA SER A 10 58.09 -24.29 -24.88
C SER A 10 56.64 -24.79 -24.75
N SER A 11 55.74 -23.93 -25.22
CA SER A 11 54.61 -24.21 -26.11
C SER A 11 53.82 -25.51 -25.94
N MET A 12 52.58 -25.39 -25.45
CA MET A 12 51.48 -26.21 -25.94
C MET A 12 50.26 -25.31 -26.20
N LEU A 13 50.09 -24.99 -27.48
CA LEU A 13 48.95 -24.28 -28.04
C LEU A 13 47.77 -25.27 -28.05
N VAL A 14 46.81 -25.11 -27.13
CA VAL A 14 45.51 -25.77 -27.22
C VAL A 14 44.51 -24.73 -27.71
N LEU A 15 44.23 -24.76 -29.01
CA LEU A 15 43.06 -24.12 -29.60
C LEU A 15 41.83 -24.88 -29.10
N LEU A 16 41.23 -24.42 -28.00
CA LEU A 16 39.86 -24.75 -27.66
C LEU A 16 38.96 -23.68 -28.29
N SER A 17 38.35 -24.05 -29.41
CA SER A 17 37.26 -23.35 -30.08
C SER A 17 36.03 -23.30 -29.17
N LEU A 18 36.00 -22.30 -28.29
CA LEU A 18 34.75 -21.85 -27.67
C LEU A 18 33.96 -21.07 -28.72
N LEU A 19 33.09 -21.81 -29.42
CA LEU A 19 31.83 -21.29 -29.95
C LEU A 19 31.04 -20.69 -28.79
N GLY A 20 31.43 -19.48 -28.38
CA GLY A 20 30.61 -18.62 -27.57
C GLY A 20 29.43 -18.20 -28.42
N LEU A 21 28.29 -18.86 -28.18
CA LEU A 21 26.97 -18.39 -28.59
C LEU A 21 26.96 -16.86 -28.62
N TYR A 22 26.69 -16.29 -29.79
CA TYR A 22 26.24 -14.92 -29.87
C TYR A 22 24.94 -14.87 -29.07
N ALA A 23 25.05 -14.49 -27.80
CA ALA A 23 23.91 -14.09 -27.02
C ALA A 23 23.22 -12.99 -27.83
N THR A 24 22.03 -13.30 -28.31
CA THR A 24 21.04 -12.31 -28.75
C THR A 24 21.15 -11.09 -27.83
N PRO A 25 21.27 -9.86 -28.36
CA PRO A 25 21.44 -8.69 -27.50
C PRO A 25 20.34 -8.71 -26.45
N ALA A 26 20.76 -8.90 -25.20
CA ALA A 26 19.95 -8.74 -24.01
C ALA A 26 19.19 -7.42 -24.13
N LEU A 27 17.91 -7.41 -23.71
CA LEU A 27 17.04 -6.25 -23.54
C LEU A 27 17.79 -4.91 -23.70
N GLY A 28 17.49 -4.22 -24.80
CA GLY A 28 18.27 -3.15 -25.40
C GLY A 28 18.99 -2.22 -24.42
N GLN A 29 20.30 -2.08 -24.66
CA GLN A 29 21.20 -1.07 -24.06
C GLN A 29 20.54 0.29 -23.84
N ARG A 30 19.61 0.67 -24.73
CA ARG A 30 18.87 1.93 -24.71
C ARG A 30 18.17 2.25 -23.38
N TRP A 31 17.61 1.26 -22.67
CA TRP A 31 16.81 1.51 -21.45
C TRP A 31 17.47 1.04 -20.15
N GLN A 32 18.74 0.62 -20.22
CA GLN A 32 19.45 0.11 -19.05
C GLN A 32 19.69 1.23 -18.02
N GLU A 33 20.01 2.44 -18.49
CA GLU A 33 20.22 3.61 -17.64
C GLU A 33 18.91 4.04 -16.96
N GLU A 34 17.80 4.12 -17.70
CA GLU A 34 16.48 4.44 -17.15
C GLU A 34 16.02 3.39 -16.14
N HIS A 35 16.27 2.11 -16.41
CA HIS A 35 15.96 1.03 -15.47
C HIS A 35 16.79 1.13 -14.18
N GLN A 36 18.08 1.45 -14.29
CA GLN A 36 18.94 1.67 -13.13
C GLN A 36 18.49 2.90 -12.33
N GLN A 37 18.22 4.03 -12.99
CA GLN A 37 17.73 5.24 -12.35
C GLN A 37 16.40 5.00 -11.65
N LEU A 38 15.47 4.25 -12.28
CA LEU A 38 14.19 3.86 -11.68
C LEU A 38 14.40 3.09 -10.38
N ASN A 39 15.28 2.08 -10.39
CA ASN A 39 15.54 1.25 -9.20
C ASN A 39 16.21 2.03 -8.07
N VAL A 40 17.21 2.85 -8.39
CA VAL A 40 17.89 3.71 -7.41
C VAL A 40 16.89 4.64 -6.72
N ASN A 41 16.05 5.32 -7.51
CA ASN A 41 15.10 6.29 -6.98
C ASN A 41 13.91 5.62 -6.26
N ARG A 42 13.44 4.47 -6.74
CA ARG A 42 12.43 3.67 -6.03
C ARG A 42 12.93 3.22 -4.66
N ASN A 43 14.17 2.76 -4.56
CA ASN A 43 14.77 2.37 -3.28
C ASN A 43 14.96 3.58 -2.36
N LYS A 44 15.40 4.72 -2.92
CA LYS A 44 15.52 5.98 -2.20
C LYS A 44 14.18 6.44 -1.63
N TRP A 45 13.11 6.40 -2.42
CA TRP A 45 11.75 6.70 -1.98
C TRP A 45 11.30 5.76 -0.85
N LYS A 46 11.44 4.45 -1.03
CA LYS A 46 11.09 3.45 -0.01
C LYS A 46 11.83 3.69 1.30
N SER A 47 13.12 4.05 1.23
CA SER A 47 13.92 4.36 2.43
C SER A 47 13.41 5.57 3.21
N GLN A 48 12.66 6.49 2.58
CA GLN A 48 12.07 7.62 3.28
C GLN A 48 10.95 7.21 4.25
N SER A 49 10.36 6.01 4.09
CA SER A 49 9.25 5.53 4.90
C SER A 49 8.07 6.52 4.99
N ILE A 50 7.84 7.29 3.93
CA ILE A 50 6.76 8.29 3.86
C ILE A 50 5.47 7.58 3.47
N GLN A 51 4.55 7.44 4.41
CA GLN A 51 3.26 6.79 4.18
C GLN A 51 2.10 7.79 4.01
N ASN A 52 2.29 9.02 4.51
CA ASN A 52 1.28 10.08 4.46
C ASN A 52 1.86 11.30 3.76
N TYR A 53 1.28 11.65 2.63
CA TYR A 53 1.74 12.76 1.82
C TYR A 53 0.60 13.31 0.99
N GLN A 54 0.74 14.56 0.59
CA GLN A 54 -0.09 15.15 -0.44
C GLN A 54 0.77 15.72 -1.54
N TYR A 55 0.23 15.79 -2.74
CA TYR A 55 0.91 16.37 -3.89
C TYR A 55 -0.11 16.85 -4.92
N THR A 56 0.36 17.69 -5.83
CA THR A 56 -0.42 18.19 -6.97
C THR A 56 -0.11 17.35 -8.20
N TYR A 57 -1.14 16.80 -8.82
CA TYR A 57 -1.07 16.00 -10.03
C TYR A 57 -1.62 16.78 -11.22
N GLN A 58 -0.82 16.94 -12.26
CA GLN A 58 -1.24 17.58 -13.50
C GLN A 58 -0.89 16.67 -14.68
N LYS A 59 -1.89 16.32 -15.48
CA LYS A 59 -1.69 15.60 -16.75
C LYS A 59 -1.82 16.58 -17.91
N LEU A 60 -0.85 16.56 -18.82
CA LEU A 60 -0.87 17.35 -20.05
C LEU A 60 -1.42 16.50 -21.21
N GLY A 61 -2.09 17.17 -22.16
CA GLY A 61 -2.68 16.55 -23.34
C GLY A 61 -4.21 16.63 -23.38
N PRO A 62 -4.83 16.03 -24.42
CA PRO A 62 -6.29 16.02 -24.56
C PRO A 62 -6.89 15.36 -23.33
N ASN A 63 -7.80 16.07 -22.67
CA ASN A 63 -8.57 15.50 -21.58
C ASN A 63 -9.90 14.99 -22.14
N PRO A 64 -10.04 13.69 -22.47
CA PRO A 64 -11.27 13.16 -23.06
C PRO A 64 -12.48 13.27 -22.13
N GLN A 65 -12.26 13.60 -20.85
CA GLN A 65 -13.28 13.64 -19.82
C GLN A 65 -13.52 15.05 -19.25
N ASN A 66 -12.94 16.10 -19.86
CA ASN A 66 -13.09 17.50 -19.46
C ASN A 66 -12.84 17.78 -17.95
N ILE A 67 -11.91 17.03 -17.35
CA ILE A 67 -11.62 17.15 -15.92
C ILE A 67 -10.68 18.33 -15.68
N ALA A 68 -11.02 19.16 -14.70
CA ALA A 68 -10.16 20.27 -14.29
C ALA A 68 -8.91 19.73 -13.59
N TYR A 69 -7.78 19.71 -14.31
CA TYR A 69 -6.45 19.70 -13.69
C TYR A 69 -6.10 21.11 -13.21
N PRO A 70 -5.24 21.27 -12.20
CA PRO A 70 -4.54 20.21 -11.46
C PRO A 70 -5.40 19.55 -10.37
N TRP A 71 -5.04 18.34 -9.96
CA TRP A 71 -5.65 17.65 -8.83
C TRP A 71 -4.78 17.77 -7.59
N THR A 72 -5.40 17.93 -6.43
CA THR A 72 -4.74 17.73 -5.13
C THR A 72 -4.97 16.29 -4.69
N VAL A 73 -3.91 15.49 -4.64
CA VAL A 73 -3.94 14.08 -4.24
C VAL A 73 -3.44 13.95 -2.81
N ILE A 74 -4.20 13.24 -1.97
CA ILE A 74 -3.86 12.94 -0.58
C ILE A 74 -3.72 11.42 -0.45
N VAL A 75 -2.53 10.97 -0.07
CA VAL A 75 -2.21 9.56 0.17
C VAL A 75 -2.04 9.31 1.66
N ARG A 76 -2.68 8.25 2.15
CA ARG A 76 -2.64 7.80 3.55
C ARG A 76 -2.25 6.33 3.61
N GLY A 77 -1.39 5.99 4.58
CA GLY A 77 -0.92 4.60 4.76
C GLY A 77 -0.19 4.01 3.54
N GLY A 78 0.34 4.86 2.65
CA GLY A 78 1.10 4.47 1.46
C GLY A 78 0.26 4.06 0.25
N ALA A 79 -1.02 3.69 0.42
CA ALA A 79 -1.84 3.12 -0.65
C ALA A 79 -3.23 3.76 -0.83
N ASN A 80 -3.82 4.32 0.23
CA ASN A 80 -5.16 4.91 0.14
C ASN A 80 -5.05 6.35 -0.38
N ALA A 81 -5.50 6.58 -1.62
CA ALA A 81 -5.37 7.87 -2.28
C ALA A 81 -6.74 8.44 -2.65
N ASN A 82 -7.00 9.70 -2.27
CA ASN A 82 -8.16 10.48 -2.68
C ASN A 82 -7.69 11.74 -3.41
N ALA A 83 -8.51 12.29 -4.30
CA ALA A 83 -8.16 13.49 -5.04
C ALA A 83 -9.32 14.49 -5.11
N ASN A 84 -8.96 15.78 -5.13
CA ASN A 84 -9.87 16.88 -5.42
C ASN A 84 -9.38 17.63 -6.67
N ASP A 85 -10.30 18.18 -7.46
CA ASP A 85 -9.98 19.05 -8.59
C ASP A 85 -9.49 20.44 -8.15
N GLY A 86 -9.19 21.32 -9.12
CA GLY A 86 -8.74 22.69 -8.86
C GLY A 86 -9.76 23.58 -8.12
N ASN A 87 -11.04 23.19 -8.10
CA ASN A 87 -12.13 23.86 -7.38
C ASN A 87 -12.44 23.19 -6.03
N ASN A 88 -11.59 22.25 -5.59
CA ASN A 88 -11.74 21.46 -4.37
C ASN A 88 -12.95 20.51 -4.38
N ASN A 89 -13.47 20.13 -5.56
CA ASN A 89 -14.48 19.09 -5.68
C ASN A 89 -13.83 17.70 -5.63
N PRO A 90 -14.39 16.75 -4.88
CA PRO A 90 -13.87 15.39 -4.81
C PRO A 90 -14.03 14.62 -6.13
N ILE A 91 -13.01 13.84 -6.48
CA ILE A 91 -12.98 12.97 -7.66
C ILE A 91 -13.29 11.54 -7.22
N TYR A 92 -14.47 11.03 -7.56
CA TYR A 92 -14.94 9.71 -7.11
C TYR A 92 -14.77 8.59 -8.14
N TRP A 93 -14.64 8.93 -9.42
CA TRP A 93 -14.69 7.97 -10.53
C TRP A 93 -13.31 7.46 -10.98
N ALA A 94 -12.21 8.04 -10.44
CA ALA A 94 -10.85 7.57 -10.68
C ALA A 94 -10.10 7.39 -9.36
N THR A 95 -9.35 6.28 -9.26
CA THR A 95 -8.33 6.13 -8.22
C THR A 95 -7.12 6.98 -8.61
N PRO A 96 -6.77 8.03 -7.85
CA PRO A 96 -5.61 8.83 -8.16
C PRO A 96 -4.32 8.02 -7.93
N PRO A 97 -3.28 8.26 -8.73
CA PRO A 97 -2.03 7.51 -8.60
C PRO A 97 -1.35 7.75 -7.24
N THR A 98 -0.60 6.77 -6.77
CA THR A 98 0.38 6.95 -5.68
C THR A 98 1.79 7.07 -6.27
N MET A 99 2.80 7.36 -5.45
CA MET A 99 4.20 7.30 -5.90
C MET A 99 4.58 5.91 -6.41
N ASP A 100 4.10 4.85 -5.76
CA ASP A 100 4.32 3.47 -6.21
C ASP A 100 3.62 3.18 -7.54
N THR A 101 2.43 3.75 -7.76
CA THR A 101 1.75 3.68 -9.06
C THR A 101 2.59 4.30 -10.17
N PHE A 102 3.18 5.48 -9.96
CA PHE A 102 4.07 6.10 -10.95
C PHE A 102 5.30 5.26 -11.25
N PHE A 103 5.93 4.67 -10.22
CA PHE A 103 7.03 3.75 -10.42
C PHE A 103 6.64 2.51 -11.26
N GLY A 104 5.41 2.02 -11.13
CA GLY A 104 4.87 0.95 -11.96
C GLY A 104 4.71 1.38 -13.42
N ILE A 105 4.09 2.54 -13.66
CA ILE A 105 3.90 3.10 -15.01
C ILE A 105 5.23 3.26 -15.76
N ILE A 106 6.27 3.76 -15.08
CA ILE A 106 7.61 3.92 -15.66
C ILE A 106 8.24 2.56 -15.96
N GLN A 107 8.14 1.60 -15.03
CA GLN A 107 8.65 0.23 -15.22
C GLN A 107 8.02 -0.42 -16.46
N ASP A 108 6.70 -0.31 -16.58
CA ASP A 108 5.96 -0.90 -17.69
C ASP A 108 6.39 -0.27 -19.02
N ALA A 109 6.60 1.04 -19.08
CA ALA A 109 7.09 1.71 -20.27
C ALA A 109 8.50 1.23 -20.68
N ILE A 110 9.39 0.99 -19.72
CA ILE A 110 10.73 0.44 -19.97
C ILE A 110 10.63 -0.99 -20.52
N ILE A 111 9.87 -1.87 -19.86
CA ILE A 111 9.70 -3.28 -20.26
C ILE A 111 9.10 -3.39 -21.66
N ASN A 112 8.15 -2.51 -21.98
CA ASN A 112 7.48 -2.48 -23.28
C ASN A 112 8.21 -1.65 -24.34
N ASN A 113 9.47 -1.27 -24.11
CA ASN A 113 10.31 -0.52 -25.03
C ASN A 113 9.59 0.71 -25.62
N ALA A 114 9.00 1.55 -24.76
CA ALA A 114 8.38 2.79 -25.18
C ALA A 114 9.32 3.59 -26.12
N GLN A 115 8.76 4.32 -27.07
CA GLN A 115 9.53 5.07 -28.06
C GLN A 115 10.41 6.14 -27.39
N ARG A 116 9.92 6.77 -26.32
CA ARG A 116 10.65 7.76 -25.52
C ARG A 116 10.22 7.69 -24.06
N ILE A 117 11.17 7.77 -23.15
CA ILE A 117 10.96 7.88 -21.70
C ILE A 117 11.83 9.03 -21.20
N SER A 118 11.27 9.90 -20.38
CA SER A 118 12.00 10.93 -19.65
C SER A 118 11.35 11.12 -18.29
N VAL A 119 12.12 10.91 -17.22
CA VAL A 119 11.63 11.01 -15.85
C VAL A 119 12.57 11.88 -15.03
N GLY A 120 12.03 12.88 -14.35
CA GLY A 120 12.74 13.57 -13.28
C GLY A 120 12.37 13.00 -11.93
N TYR A 121 13.34 12.99 -11.02
CA TYR A 121 13.16 12.52 -9.65
C TYR A 121 13.55 13.62 -8.67
N SER A 122 12.81 13.67 -7.55
CA SER A 122 13.13 14.57 -6.45
C SER A 122 14.38 14.14 -5.68
N GLN A 123 14.85 15.01 -4.78
CA GLN A 123 15.90 14.64 -3.83
C GLN A 123 15.48 13.45 -2.94
N GLN A 124 14.19 13.26 -2.69
CA GLN A 124 13.65 12.15 -1.90
C GLN A 124 13.42 10.88 -2.72
N GLY A 125 13.61 10.93 -4.05
CA GLY A 125 13.54 9.79 -4.96
C GLY A 125 12.18 9.55 -5.62
N TYR A 126 11.12 10.29 -5.26
CA TYR A 126 9.84 10.15 -5.98
C TYR A 126 9.87 10.86 -7.35
N PRO A 127 9.11 10.39 -8.37
CA PRO A 127 9.03 11.04 -9.67
C PRO A 127 8.39 12.45 -9.60
N THR A 128 8.94 13.43 -10.31
CA THR A 128 8.44 14.82 -10.36
C THR A 128 7.85 15.19 -11.72
N ASN A 129 8.34 14.58 -12.78
CA ASN A 129 7.87 14.75 -14.14
C ASN A 129 8.05 13.42 -14.87
N ILE A 130 7.04 12.99 -15.62
CA ILE A 130 7.07 11.72 -16.34
C ILE A 130 6.54 12.01 -17.74
N TYR A 131 7.40 11.79 -18.72
CA TYR A 131 7.05 11.82 -20.13
C TYR A 131 7.32 10.44 -20.73
N ILE A 132 6.28 9.80 -21.27
CA ILE A 132 6.37 8.51 -21.94
C ILE A 132 5.63 8.64 -23.27
N GLN A 133 6.32 8.33 -24.38
CA GLN A 133 5.72 8.18 -25.70
C GLN A 133 5.79 6.71 -26.08
N LYS A 134 4.63 6.06 -26.27
CA LYS A 134 4.55 4.68 -26.73
C LYS A 134 4.78 4.59 -28.24
N SER A 135 5.05 3.38 -28.74
CA SER A 135 5.25 3.11 -30.16
C SER A 135 4.02 3.42 -31.04
N ASN A 136 2.82 3.37 -30.47
CA ASN A 136 1.57 3.74 -31.15
C ASN A 136 1.28 5.26 -31.13
N GLY A 137 2.23 6.08 -30.66
CA GLY A 137 2.09 7.53 -30.58
C GLY A 137 1.34 8.05 -29.36
N GLU A 138 0.80 7.18 -28.49
CA GLU A 138 0.22 7.61 -27.22
C GLU A 138 1.25 8.29 -26.32
N VAL A 139 0.86 9.43 -25.73
CA VAL A 139 1.71 10.20 -24.81
C VAL A 139 1.10 10.19 -23.42
N TYR A 140 1.92 9.84 -22.43
CA TYR A 140 1.66 10.05 -21.01
C TYR A 140 2.62 11.12 -20.50
N ASP A 141 2.10 12.32 -20.27
CA ASP A 141 2.86 13.48 -19.81
C ASP A 141 2.22 14.02 -18.53
N VAL A 142 2.94 13.90 -17.42
CA VAL A 142 2.46 14.32 -16.10
C VAL A 142 3.53 15.06 -15.32
N THR A 143 3.06 16.05 -14.55
CA THR A 143 3.84 16.78 -13.56
C THR A 143 3.29 16.51 -12.15
N ILE A 144 4.22 16.24 -11.24
CA ILE A 144 3.99 15.98 -9.81
C ILE A 144 4.70 17.10 -9.05
N SER A 145 3.92 17.98 -8.42
CA SER A 145 4.43 19.16 -7.72
C SER A 145 3.78 19.31 -6.35
N GLY A 146 4.13 20.36 -5.60
CA GLY A 146 3.50 20.65 -4.31
C GLY A 146 3.66 19.52 -3.27
N PHE A 147 4.67 18.66 -3.42
CA PHE A 147 4.83 17.49 -2.56
C PHE A 147 5.06 17.92 -1.12
N GLN A 148 4.14 17.52 -0.27
CA GLN A 148 4.20 17.74 1.16
C GLN A 148 4.05 16.39 1.83
N SER A 149 5.19 15.81 2.16
CA SER A 149 5.19 14.73 3.14
C SER A 149 4.75 15.31 4.48
N GLN A 150 3.80 14.63 5.13
CA GLN A 150 3.66 14.79 6.56
C GLN A 150 4.83 14.05 7.21
N ARG A 151 6.05 14.59 7.07
CA ARG A 151 7.15 14.22 7.97
C ARG A 151 6.61 14.45 9.37
N LEU A 152 6.76 13.44 10.24
CA LEU A 152 6.31 13.40 11.64
C LEU A 152 6.90 14.55 12.49
N ARG A 153 6.65 15.82 12.17
CA ARG A 153 7.34 16.98 12.75
C ARG A 153 6.44 17.98 13.47
N LYS A 154 5.12 17.81 13.49
CA LYS A 154 4.22 18.57 14.38
C LYS A 154 3.03 17.75 14.90
N ARG A 155 3.23 16.46 15.16
CA ARG A 155 2.22 15.57 15.78
C ARG A 155 2.80 14.73 16.94
N ASN A 156 3.92 15.16 17.52
CA ASN A 156 4.73 14.33 18.43
C ASN A 156 4.32 14.40 19.91
N LEU A 157 3.40 15.27 20.32
CA LEU A 157 2.87 15.28 21.69
C LEU A 157 1.59 14.46 21.86
N GLN A 158 0.86 14.16 20.77
CA GLN A 158 -0.37 13.34 20.81
C GLN A 158 -0.18 11.93 20.23
N ASN A 159 0.79 11.70 19.34
CA ASN A 159 1.12 10.35 18.84
C ASN A 159 1.80 9.46 19.89
N GLN A 160 2.36 9.98 20.99
CA GLN A 160 2.81 9.10 22.09
C GLN A 160 1.65 8.31 22.70
N ARG A 161 0.45 8.91 22.74
CA ARG A 161 -0.71 8.30 23.39
C ARG A 161 -1.12 6.97 22.77
N TRP A 162 -1.06 6.86 21.44
CA TRP A 162 -1.52 5.68 20.69
C TRP A 162 -0.38 4.90 20.04
N GLN A 163 0.88 5.18 20.39
CA GLN A 163 2.04 4.48 19.83
C GLN A 163 2.02 2.99 20.19
N GLN A 164 1.70 2.67 21.45
CA GLN A 164 1.60 1.29 21.93
C GLN A 164 0.45 0.56 21.24
N GLU A 165 -0.71 1.18 21.14
CA GLU A 165 -1.89 0.61 20.48
C GLU A 165 -1.65 0.40 18.98
N HIS A 166 -0.94 1.33 18.33
CA HIS A 166 -0.60 1.18 16.91
C HIS A 166 0.42 0.06 16.69
N GLN A 167 1.43 -0.08 17.55
CA GLN A 167 2.38 -1.20 17.49
C GLN A 167 1.68 -2.54 17.76
N GLN A 168 0.83 -2.60 18.79
CA GLN A 168 0.09 -3.79 19.14
C GLN A 168 -0.92 -4.18 18.04
N LEU A 169 -1.57 -3.20 17.41
CA LEU A 169 -2.45 -3.41 16.25
C LEU A 169 -1.68 -4.04 15.08
N ASN A 170 -0.53 -3.46 14.73
CA ASN A 170 0.27 -3.96 13.61
C ASN A 170 0.84 -5.37 13.89
N ALA A 171 1.34 -5.60 15.10
CA ALA A 171 1.84 -6.91 15.51
C ALA A 171 0.72 -7.98 15.46
N SER A 172 -0.46 -7.64 15.98
CA SER A 172 -1.61 -8.56 16.03
C SER A 172 -2.18 -8.81 14.64
N ARG A 173 -2.26 -7.76 13.78
CA ARG A 173 -2.66 -7.89 12.37
C ARG A 173 -1.70 -8.78 11.59
N ASN A 174 -0.39 -8.62 11.77
CA ASN A 174 0.60 -9.47 11.11
C ASN A 174 0.50 -10.92 11.58
N LYS A 175 0.30 -11.13 12.90
CA LYS A 175 0.08 -12.46 13.47
C LYS A 175 -1.19 -13.12 12.94
N TRP A 176 -2.27 -12.36 12.81
CA TRP A 176 -3.52 -12.82 12.22
C TRP A 176 -3.31 -13.24 10.76
N LYS A 177 -2.69 -12.38 9.95
CA LYS A 177 -2.39 -12.68 8.54
C LYS A 177 -1.49 -13.92 8.39
N SER A 178 -0.55 -14.13 9.30
CA SER A 178 0.32 -15.30 9.26
C SER A 178 -0.41 -16.61 9.57
N GLN A 179 -1.63 -16.56 10.14
CA GLN A 179 -2.44 -17.77 10.33
C GLN A 179 -3.02 -18.30 9.02
N ASN A 180 -3.08 -17.47 7.97
CA ASN A 180 -3.66 -17.81 6.67
C ASN A 180 -5.09 -18.40 6.77
N ILE A 181 -5.87 -17.94 7.75
CA ILE A 181 -7.25 -18.39 7.97
C ILE A 181 -8.17 -17.58 7.06
N GLN A 182 -8.82 -18.27 6.11
CA GLN A 182 -9.78 -17.65 5.17
C GLN A 182 -11.23 -17.98 5.49
N ASN A 183 -11.46 -19.07 6.22
CA ASN A 183 -12.78 -19.54 6.63
C ASN A 183 -12.84 -19.58 8.15
N TYR A 184 -13.78 -18.86 8.73
CA TYR A 184 -13.96 -18.84 10.17
C TYR A 184 -15.37 -18.43 10.55
N GLU A 185 -15.73 -18.70 11.79
CA GLU A 185 -16.96 -18.28 12.42
C GLU A 185 -16.62 -17.61 13.75
N TYR A 186 -17.40 -16.60 14.14
CA TYR A 186 -17.27 -16.00 15.46
C TYR A 186 -18.61 -15.42 15.94
N LYS A 187 -18.71 -15.17 17.24
CA LYS A 187 -19.83 -14.47 17.87
C LYS A 187 -19.48 -13.00 18.05
N TYR A 188 -20.32 -12.12 17.51
CA TYR A 188 -20.24 -10.67 17.62
C TYR A 188 -21.27 -10.16 18.62
N GLN A 189 -20.83 -9.29 19.53
CA GLN A 189 -21.71 -8.61 20.47
C GLN A 189 -21.37 -7.13 20.50
N LYS A 190 -22.37 -6.27 20.33
CA LYS A 190 -22.20 -4.83 20.57
C LYS A 190 -22.71 -4.51 21.97
N PHE A 191 -21.93 -3.77 22.73
CA PHE A 191 -22.32 -3.28 24.04
C PHE A 191 -22.84 -1.84 23.90
N GLY A 192 -24.04 -1.58 24.43
CA GLY A 192 -24.74 -0.30 24.30
C GLY A 192 -26.16 -0.44 23.76
N PRO A 193 -26.83 0.70 23.45
CA PRO A 193 -28.22 0.69 23.00
C PRO A 193 -28.39 -0.11 21.71
N ASN A 194 -29.26 -1.11 21.76
CA ASN A 194 -29.61 -1.93 20.61
C ASN A 194 -30.84 -1.36 19.92
N HIS A 195 -30.63 -0.40 19.01
CA HIS A 195 -31.72 0.27 18.31
C HIS A 195 -32.40 -0.59 17.21
N GLN A 196 -31.89 -1.79 16.94
CA GLN A 196 -32.37 -2.61 15.81
C GLN A 196 -33.32 -3.74 16.25
N ASN A 197 -33.59 -3.91 17.55
CA ASN A 197 -34.40 -5.02 18.09
C ASN A 197 -33.92 -6.42 17.64
N ILE A 198 -32.62 -6.57 17.37
CA ILE A 198 -32.00 -7.83 16.92
C ILE A 198 -31.26 -8.45 18.11
N VAL A 199 -31.49 -9.73 18.40
CA VAL A 199 -30.93 -10.39 19.60
C VAL A 199 -29.42 -10.63 19.45
N TYR A 200 -28.61 -10.22 20.42
CA TYR A 200 -27.18 -10.57 20.51
C TYR A 200 -26.97 -11.88 21.30
N PRO A 201 -25.82 -12.57 21.14
CA PRO A 201 -24.75 -12.30 20.18
C PRO A 201 -25.09 -12.78 18.77
N TRP A 202 -24.56 -12.09 17.75
CA TRP A 202 -24.71 -12.47 16.35
C TRP A 202 -23.65 -13.49 15.96
N THR A 203 -24.00 -14.45 15.12
CA THR A 203 -23.07 -15.41 14.54
C THR A 203 -22.62 -14.89 13.19
N VAL A 204 -21.33 -14.63 13.02
CA VAL A 204 -20.77 -14.19 11.73
C VAL A 204 -19.95 -15.32 11.16
N ILE A 205 -20.29 -15.72 9.93
CA ILE A 205 -19.64 -16.81 9.20
C ILE A 205 -18.93 -16.19 8.00
N VAL A 206 -17.61 -16.34 7.96
CA VAL A 206 -16.75 -15.84 6.89
C VAL A 206 -16.25 -17.02 6.05
N ARG A 207 -16.35 -16.87 4.73
CA ARG A 207 -15.90 -17.82 3.71
C ARG A 207 -15.18 -17.06 2.60
N GLY A 208 -13.84 -17.01 2.70
CA GLY A 208 -13.02 -16.17 1.82
C GLY A 208 -13.38 -14.69 1.97
N PHE A 209 -13.88 -14.08 0.90
CA PHE A 209 -14.30 -12.67 0.87
C PHE A 209 -15.79 -12.45 1.24
N ASN A 210 -16.55 -13.53 1.39
CA ASN A 210 -17.97 -13.46 1.70
C ASN A 210 -18.19 -13.62 3.21
N ALA A 211 -19.08 -12.83 3.78
CA ALA A 211 -19.49 -12.95 5.17
C ALA A 211 -21.02 -12.90 5.26
N ASN A 212 -21.59 -13.76 6.09
CA ASN A 212 -23.02 -13.78 6.44
C ASN A 212 -23.16 -13.66 7.96
N ALA A 213 -24.29 -13.15 8.42
CA ALA A 213 -24.57 -13.03 9.85
C ALA A 213 -25.97 -13.51 10.20
N ASN A 214 -26.11 -14.20 11.34
CA ASN A 214 -27.38 -14.55 11.94
C ASN A 214 -27.47 -13.92 13.34
N ASP A 215 -28.67 -13.57 13.79
CA ASP A 215 -28.89 -13.08 15.14
C ASP A 215 -28.81 -14.18 16.21
N GLY A 216 -29.01 -13.82 17.47
CA GLY A 216 -29.01 -14.76 18.60
C GLY A 216 -30.14 -15.80 18.56
N ASN A 217 -31.18 -15.57 17.75
CA ASN A 217 -32.28 -16.51 17.48
C ASN A 217 -32.07 -17.29 16.17
N ASN A 218 -30.90 -17.17 15.54
CA ASN A 218 -30.53 -17.78 14.28
C ASN A 218 -31.32 -17.24 13.05
N ASN A 219 -31.91 -16.06 13.14
CA ASN A 219 -32.51 -15.40 11.98
C ASN A 219 -31.41 -14.71 11.14
N PRO A 220 -31.46 -14.77 9.81
CA PRO A 220 -30.52 -14.04 8.95
C PRO A 220 -30.57 -12.53 9.20
N ILE A 221 -29.40 -11.92 9.31
CA ILE A 221 -29.21 -10.47 9.34
C ILE A 221 -28.80 -10.02 7.95
N TYR A 222 -29.66 -9.23 7.30
CA TYR A 222 -29.40 -8.69 5.96
C TYR A 222 -28.51 -7.46 6.01
N TRP A 223 -27.21 -7.71 6.16
CA TRP A 223 -26.19 -6.69 6.03
C TRP A 223 -25.54 -6.73 4.66
N ALA A 224 -25.27 -5.56 4.09
CA ALA A 224 -24.50 -5.46 2.85
C ALA A 224 -23.10 -6.06 3.00
N SER A 225 -22.50 -5.97 4.19
CA SER A 225 -21.21 -6.58 4.50
C SER A 225 -21.05 -6.75 6.02
N PRO A 226 -21.26 -7.96 6.56
CA PRO A 226 -20.92 -8.26 7.94
C PRO A 226 -19.44 -8.02 8.22
N PRO A 227 -19.07 -7.57 9.43
CA PRO A 227 -17.69 -7.26 9.74
C PRO A 227 -16.83 -8.52 9.68
N THR A 228 -15.68 -8.43 9.04
CA THR A 228 -14.61 -9.45 9.09
C THR A 228 -13.55 -9.02 10.10
N MET A 229 -12.56 -9.88 10.38
CA MET A 229 -11.41 -9.48 11.21
C MET A 229 -10.64 -8.30 10.62
N ASP A 230 -10.49 -8.25 9.29
CA ASP A 230 -9.88 -7.11 8.60
C ASP A 230 -10.72 -5.84 8.75
N THR A 231 -12.05 -5.96 8.77
CA THR A 231 -12.95 -4.84 9.09
C THR A 231 -12.66 -4.28 10.49
N PHE A 232 -12.52 -5.13 11.52
CA PHE A 232 -12.18 -4.66 12.87
C PHE A 232 -10.80 -3.99 12.92
N PHE A 233 -9.80 -4.59 12.28
CA PHE A 233 -8.49 -3.98 12.17
C PHE A 233 -8.53 -2.60 11.48
N GLY A 234 -9.39 -2.42 10.48
CA GLY A 234 -9.64 -1.14 9.82
C GLY A 234 -10.25 -0.11 10.78
N ILE A 235 -11.32 -0.49 11.48
CA ILE A 235 -12.00 0.36 12.46
C ILE A 235 -11.04 0.86 13.55
N ILE A 236 -10.21 -0.02 14.11
CA ILE A 236 -9.22 0.36 15.13
C ILE A 236 -8.16 1.29 14.53
N GLN A 237 -7.67 0.98 13.32
CA GLN A 237 -6.68 1.80 12.64
C GLN A 237 -7.21 3.22 12.37
N ASP A 238 -8.47 3.33 11.95
CA ASP A 238 -9.14 4.60 11.71
C ASP A 238 -9.33 5.37 13.01
N ALA A 239 -9.69 4.70 14.11
CA ALA A 239 -9.80 5.35 15.42
C ALA A 239 -8.45 5.93 15.89
N ILE A 240 -7.35 5.21 15.67
CA ILE A 240 -5.99 5.70 15.97
C ILE A 240 -5.66 6.91 15.07
N ILE A 241 -5.90 6.80 13.77
CA ILE A 241 -5.59 7.88 12.79
C ILE A 241 -6.37 9.15 13.10
N ASN A 242 -7.65 9.00 13.48
CA ASN A 242 -8.55 10.11 13.77
C ASN A 242 -8.49 10.58 15.23
N ASN A 243 -7.50 10.11 16.00
CA ASN A 243 -7.25 10.51 17.39
C ASN A 243 -8.49 10.40 18.28
N ALA A 244 -9.09 9.22 18.31
CA ALA A 244 -10.20 8.91 19.21
C ALA A 244 -9.85 9.30 20.67
N GLN A 245 -10.86 9.71 21.43
CA GLN A 245 -10.71 10.08 22.84
C GLN A 245 -10.22 8.91 23.69
N ARG A 246 -10.66 7.70 23.40
CA ARG A 246 -10.23 6.47 24.09
C ARG A 246 -10.24 5.30 23.13
N ILE A 247 -9.23 4.45 23.22
CA ILE A 247 -9.12 3.20 22.48
C ILE A 247 -8.64 2.16 23.50
N THR A 248 -9.30 1.01 23.54
CA THR A 248 -8.86 -0.13 24.35
C THR A 248 -9.19 -1.38 23.54
N VAL A 249 -8.16 -2.15 23.20
CA VAL A 249 -8.31 -3.35 22.38
C VAL A 249 -7.60 -4.52 23.03
N SER A 250 -8.30 -5.65 23.12
CA SER A 250 -7.71 -6.95 23.44
C SER A 250 -7.57 -7.78 22.17
N TYR A 251 -6.52 -8.59 22.10
CA TYR A 251 -6.27 -9.48 20.98
C TYR A 251 -6.16 -10.92 21.46
N SER A 252 -6.60 -11.86 20.63
CA SER A 252 -6.46 -13.29 20.89
C SER A 252 -5.01 -13.76 20.75
N GLN A 253 -4.75 -15.00 21.15
CA GLN A 253 -3.45 -15.63 20.89
C GLN A 253 -3.17 -15.74 19.39
N GLN A 254 -4.18 -15.89 18.54
CA GLN A 254 -4.08 -15.94 17.08
C GLN A 254 -3.96 -14.55 16.44
N GLY A 255 -4.09 -13.47 17.23
CA GLY A 255 -3.85 -12.09 16.80
C GLY A 255 -5.10 -11.32 16.36
N TYR A 256 -6.28 -11.93 16.30
CA TYR A 256 -7.51 -11.20 15.97
C TYR A 256 -8.04 -10.39 17.17
N PRO A 257 -8.75 -9.27 16.95
CA PRO A 257 -9.34 -8.48 18.04
C PRO A 257 -10.46 -9.24 18.76
N THR A 258 -10.47 -9.24 20.10
CA THR A 258 -11.49 -9.91 20.93
C THR A 258 -12.40 -8.94 21.67
N ASN A 259 -11.88 -7.79 22.10
CA ASN A 259 -12.67 -6.72 22.70
C ASN A 259 -12.19 -5.41 22.11
N ILE A 260 -13.10 -4.57 21.65
CA ILE A 260 -12.79 -3.29 21.02
C ILE A 260 -13.68 -2.24 21.66
N TYR A 261 -13.06 -1.32 22.40
CA TYR A 261 -13.71 -0.13 22.91
C TYR A 261 -13.06 1.09 22.28
N ILE A 262 -13.85 1.92 21.60
CA ILE A 262 -13.44 3.17 20.98
C ILE A 262 -14.45 4.25 21.35
N GLN A 263 -13.97 5.34 21.95
CA GLN A 263 -14.74 6.57 22.15
C GLN A 263 -14.17 7.64 21.22
N LYS A 264 -14.96 8.11 20.26
CA LYS A 264 -14.57 9.15 19.30
C LYS A 264 -14.64 10.55 19.91
N SER A 265 -14.01 11.52 19.24
CA SER A 265 -13.97 12.93 19.68
C SER A 265 -15.33 13.61 19.75
N ASN A 266 -16.31 13.13 19.00
CA ASN A 266 -17.70 13.59 19.06
C ASN A 266 -18.55 12.87 20.14
N GLY A 267 -17.93 12.03 20.98
CA GLY A 267 -18.60 11.28 22.04
C GLY A 267 -19.22 9.96 21.60
N GLU A 268 -19.22 9.64 20.29
CA GLU A 268 -19.70 8.33 19.82
C GLU A 268 -18.87 7.18 20.38
N VAL A 269 -19.55 6.13 20.82
CA VAL A 269 -18.92 4.92 21.36
C VAL A 269 -19.13 3.75 20.41
N TYR A 270 -18.03 3.06 20.12
CA TYR A 270 -18.01 1.76 19.47
C TYR A 270 -17.44 0.76 20.47
N ASP A 271 -18.30 -0.09 21.02
CA ASP A 271 -17.95 -1.08 22.03
C ASP A 271 -18.45 -2.44 21.58
N VAL A 272 -17.53 -3.36 21.27
CA VAL A 272 -17.84 -4.67 20.72
C VAL A 272 -16.96 -5.78 21.31
N GLY A 273 -17.56 -6.95 21.48
CA GLY A 273 -16.92 -8.20 21.83
C GLY A 273 -16.98 -9.20 20.68
N VAL A 274 -15.89 -9.93 20.51
CA VAL A 274 -15.70 -11.02 19.55
C VAL A 274 -15.31 -12.26 20.36
N SER A 275 -16.11 -13.32 20.25
CA SER A 275 -15.96 -14.55 21.03
C SER A 275 -16.27 -15.79 20.20
N ALA A 276 -16.11 -16.98 20.81
CA ALA A 276 -16.41 -18.28 20.20
C ALA A 276 -15.86 -18.43 18.76
N PHE A 277 -14.62 -17.98 18.55
CA PHE A 277 -13.96 -18.05 17.25
C PHE A 277 -13.61 -19.50 16.90
N VAL A 278 -13.97 -19.92 15.70
CA VAL A 278 -13.63 -21.23 15.14
C VAL A 278 -13.12 -21.04 13.72
N SER A 279 -11.91 -21.51 13.43
CA SER A 279 -11.37 -21.58 12.07
C SER A 279 -11.68 -22.93 11.44
N GLN A 280 -11.97 -22.94 10.14
CA GLN A 280 -12.26 -24.14 9.35
C GLN A 280 -11.17 -24.42 8.32
#